data_AF-A0A497ANX1-F1
#
_entry.id   AF-A0A497ANX1-F1
#
_cell.length_a   1.000
_cell.length_b   1.000
_cell.length_c   1.000
_cell.angle_alpha   90.00
_cell.angle_beta   90.00
_cell.angle_gamma   90.00
#
_symmetry.space_group_name_H-M   'P 1'
#
loop_
_entity.id
_entity.type
_entity.pdbx_description
1 polymer ?
#
loop_
_entity_poly.entity_id
_entity_poly.type
_entity_poly.pdbx_seq_one_letter_code
_entity_poly.pdbx_strand_id
1 'polypeptide(L)' 'MLLAAVITLTPTAPATVPAALGRATHAWLLDRIQQTDAPLAQHLHESDGPRPFTASN' A
#
# COMPACT_ATOMS: atom_id res chain seq x y z
N MET A 1 7.91 -14.65 -10.54
CA MET A 1 7.80 -13.47 -11.42
C MET A 1 7.56 -12.25 -10.57
N LEU A 2 8.11 -11.09 -10.93
CA LEU A 2 7.76 -9.82 -10.33
C LEU A 2 6.63 -9.18 -11.14
N LEU A 3 5.69 -8.53 -10.45
CA LEU A 3 4.57 -7.80 -11.04
C LEU A 3 4.74 -6.31 -10.74
N ALA A 4 4.37 -5.47 -11.70
CA ALA A 4 4.29 -4.02 -11.53
C ALA A 4 2.94 -3.54 -12.06
N ALA A 5 2.29 -2.65 -11.30
CA ALA A 5 1.03 -2.03 -11.68
C ALA A 5 1.08 -0.54 -11.35
N VAL A 6 0.51 0.28 -12.25
CA VAL A 6 0.32 1.72 -12.03
C VAL A 6 -1.17 1.96 -11.83
N ILE A 7 -1.53 2.61 -10.72
CA ILE A 7 -2.93 2.85 -10.33
C ILE A 7 -3.17 4.36 -10.35
N THR A 8 -3.97 4.82 -11.31
CA THR A 8 -4.38 6.23 -11.39
C THR A 8 -5.64 6.43 -10.54
N LEU A 9 -5.55 7.30 -9.53
CA LEU A 9 -6.66 7.62 -8.64
C LEU A 9 -7.31 8.95 -9.04
N THR A 10 -8.64 8.99 -9.07
CA THR A 10 -9.41 10.23 -9.24
C THR A 10 -10.25 10.45 -7.97
N PRO A 11 -10.12 11.59 -7.27
CA PRO A 11 -10.94 11.86 -6.09
C PRO A 11 -12.41 12.03 -6.49
N THR A 12 -13.31 11.36 -5.77
CA THR A 12 -14.76 11.45 -5.98
C THR A 12 -15.41 12.55 -5.14
N ALA A 13 -14.66 13.15 -4.21
CA ALA A 13 -15.05 14.26 -3.36
C ALA A 13 -13.82 15.13 -3.06
N PRO A 14 -13.99 16.39 -2.61
CA PRO A 14 -12.89 17.22 -2.16
C PRO A 14 -12.06 16.51 -1.09
N ALA A 15 -10.75 16.40 -1.30
CA ALA A 15 -9.84 15.71 -0.40
C ALA A 15 -8.49 16.43 -0.36
N THR A 16 -7.76 16.26 0.75
CA THR A 16 -6.39 16.74 0.89
C THR A 16 -5.44 15.56 0.81
N VAL A 17 -4.37 15.74 0.04
CA VAL A 17 -3.31 14.74 -0.07
C VAL A 17 -2.41 14.82 1.17
N PRO A 18 -2.12 13.71 1.86
CA PRO A 18 -1.20 13.71 3.00
C PRO A 18 0.20 14.18 2.60
N ALA A 19 0.85 14.97 3.47
CA ALA A 19 2.23 15.42 3.26
C ALA A 19 3.23 14.24 3.13
N ALA A 20 2.94 13.11 3.79
CA ALA A 20 3.74 11.89 3.71
C ALA A 20 3.07 10.84 2.81
N LEU A 21 2.85 11.18 1.53
CA LEU A 21 2.11 10.34 0.59
C LEU A 21 2.74 8.95 0.39
N GLY A 22 4.06 8.81 0.55
CA GLY A 22 4.74 7.50 0.45
C GLY A 22 4.30 6.54 1.56
N ARG A 23 4.22 7.05 2.80
CA ARG A 23 3.70 6.28 3.94
C ARG A 23 2.22 5.97 3.78
N ALA A 24 1.44 6.92 3.27
CA ALA A 24 0.02 6.70 2.97
C ALA A 24 -0.19 5.62 1.90
N THR A 25 0.63 5.61 0.84
CA THR A 25 0.57 4.61 -0.24
C THR A 25 0.93 3.22 0.28
N HIS A 26 1.98 3.11 1.10
CA HIS A 26 2.35 1.85 1.74
C HIS A 26 1.24 1.32 2.66
N ALA A 27 0.66 2.18 3.49
CA ALA A 27 -0.47 1.81 4.35
C ALA A 27 -1.69 1.37 3.55
N TRP A 28 -2.02 2.10 2.48
CA TRP A 28 -3.12 1.77 1.58
C TRP A 28 -2.95 0.38 0.94
N LEU A 29 -1.73 0.05 0.48
CA LEU A 29 -1.46 -1.28 -0.06
C LEU A 29 -1.67 -2.39 0.97
N LEU A 30 -1.18 -2.21 2.21
CA LEU A 30 -1.37 -3.21 3.27
C LEU A 30 -2.84 -3.37 3.64
N ASP A 31 -3.63 -2.28 3.66
CA ASP A 31 -5.07 -2.34 3.88
C ASP A 31 -5.78 -3.11 2.75
N ARG A 32 -5.39 -2.90 1.49
CA ARG A 32 -5.90 -3.70 0.36
C ARG A 32 -5.63 -5.19 0.51
N ILE A 33 -4.43 -5.55 0.94
CA ILE A 33 -4.04 -6.94 1.20
C ILE A 33 -4.85 -7.47 2.38
N GLN A 34 -4.98 -6.73 3.48
CA GLN A 34 -5.70 -7.15 4.67
C GLN A 34 -7.16 -7.50 4.39
N GLN A 35 -7.82 -6.77 3.50
CA GLN A 35 -9.20 -7.05 3.10
C GLN A 35 -9.35 -8.36 2.32
N THR A 36 -8.27 -8.93 1.80
CA THR A 36 -8.27 -10.20 1.02
C THR A 36 -7.58 -11.34 1.79
N ASP A 37 -6.51 -11.03 2.52
CA ASP A 37 -5.64 -11.95 3.27
C ASP A 37 -5.02 -11.21 4.47
N ALA A 38 -5.73 -11.24 5.61
CA ALA A 38 -5.30 -10.57 6.82
C ALA A 38 -3.99 -11.14 7.43
N PRO A 39 -3.79 -12.48 7.50
CA PRO A 39 -2.51 -13.05 7.95
C PRO A 39 -1.31 -12.57 7.10
N LEU A 40 -1.46 -12.50 5.77
CA LEU A 40 -0.40 -12.00 4.91
C LEU A 40 -0.10 -10.53 5.17
N ALA A 41 -1.13 -9.68 5.32
CA ALA A 41 -0.93 -8.27 5.62
C ALA A 41 -0.17 -8.06 6.94
N GLN A 42 -0.50 -8.83 7.97
CA GLN A 42 0.19 -8.80 9.26
C GLN A 42 1.65 -9.24 9.11
N HIS A 43 1.90 -10.38 8.48
CA HIS A 43 3.26 -10.88 8.25
C HIS A 43 4.11 -9.86 7.48
N LEU A 44 3.57 -9.27 6.42
CA LEU A 44 4.25 -8.22 5.67
C LEU A 44 4.52 -7.01 6.56
N HIS A 45 3.57 -6.59 7.40
CA HIS A 45 3.72 -5.44 8.30
C HIS A 45 4.80 -5.64 9.37
N GLU A 46 4.85 -6.81 10.00
CA GLU A 46 5.70 -7.09 11.17
C GLU A 46 7.10 -7.60 10.80
N SER A 47 7.35 -7.95 9.54
CA SER A 47 8.66 -8.44 9.09
C SER A 47 9.75 -7.37 9.25
N ASP A 48 10.80 -7.70 10.02
CA ASP A 48 12.02 -6.88 10.19
C ASP A 48 12.98 -6.94 8.99
N GLY A 49 12.67 -7.77 7.98
CA GLY A 49 13.45 -7.95 6.77
C GLY A 49 13.01 -7.08 5.58
N PRO A 50 13.75 -7.12 4.46
CA PRO A 50 13.33 -6.46 3.23
C PRO A 50 11.97 -7.01 2.77
N ARG A 51 11.03 -6.11 2.51
CA ARG A 51 9.69 -6.46 2.03
C ARG A 51 9.77 -6.89 0.57
N PRO A 52 9.00 -7.90 0.14
CA PRO A 52 8.98 -8.37 -1.25
C PRO A 52 8.17 -7.46 -2.19
N PHE A 53 8.02 -6.17 -1.87
CA PHE A 53 7.30 -5.20 -2.68
C PHE A 53 7.85 -3.78 -2.50
N THR A 54 7.53 -2.91 -3.46
CA THR A 54 7.69 -1.46 -3.34
C THR A 54 6.34 -0.78 -3.58
N ALA A 55 6.15 0.41 -3.01
CA ALA A 55 4.98 1.25 -3.22
C ALA A 55 5.43 2.71 -3.31
N SER A 56 5.02 3.40 -4.36
CA SER A 56 5.39 4.80 -4.64
C SER A 56 4.16 5.60 -5.05
N ASN A 57 4.24 6.92 -4.86
CA ASN A 57 3.29 7.91 -5.38
C ASN A 57 3.96 8.82 -6.39
#